data_AF-A0A087BZU3-F1
#
_entry.id   AF-A0A087BZU3-F1
#
_cell.length_a   1.000
_cell.length_b   1.000
_cell.length_c   1.000
_cell.angle_alpha   90.00
_cell.angle_beta   90.00
_cell.angle_gamma   90.00
#
_symmetry.space_group_name_H-M   'P 1'
#
loop_
_entity.id
_entity.type
_entity.pdbx_description
1 polymer ?
#
loop_
_entity_poly.entity_id
_entity_poly.type
_entity_poly.pdbx_seq_one_letter_code
_entity_poly.pdbx_strand_id
1 'polypeptide(L)' 'MTSAKPQATPEPNEIAEEGPTDTSVEEETSSAVDPVDVGTGRTEIYEATRPDGVRFRITRNLDTGRQHIEEV' A
#
# COMPACT_ATOMS: atom_id res chain seq x y z
N MET A 1 33.19 51.92 26.44
CA MET A 1 32.84 50.48 26.49
C MET A 1 31.97 50.17 25.30
N THR A 2 32.48 49.32 24.41
CA THR A 2 31.82 48.73 23.24
C THR A 2 30.96 47.56 23.70
N SER A 3 29.80 47.33 23.08
CA SER A 3 29.49 46.03 22.48
C SER A 3 28.21 46.09 21.65
N ALA A 4 28.40 45.77 20.37
CA ALA A 4 27.42 45.82 19.30
C ALA A 4 26.48 44.61 19.32
N LYS A 5 25.28 44.84 18.78
CA LYS A 5 24.29 43.82 18.42
C LYS A 5 24.79 42.97 17.24
N PRO A 6 24.62 41.65 17.24
CA PRO A 6 24.58 40.88 16.01
C PRO A 6 23.12 40.66 15.57
N GLN A 7 22.85 41.11 14.35
CA GLN A 7 21.66 40.80 13.56
C GLN A 7 21.80 39.38 13.01
N ALA A 8 20.77 38.55 13.14
CA ALA A 8 20.75 37.21 12.54
C ALA A 8 20.59 37.34 11.01
N THR A 9 21.57 36.82 10.28
CA THR A 9 21.54 36.67 8.82
C THR A 9 20.88 35.34 8.47
N PRO A 10 19.80 35.29 7.68
CA PRO A 10 19.36 34.03 7.08
C PRO A 10 20.34 33.62 5.95
N GLU A 11 20.82 32.38 6.00
CA GLU A 11 21.70 31.75 5.01
C GLU A 11 20.98 31.46 3.67
N PRO A 12 21.74 31.27 2.56
CA PRO A 12 21.20 31.20 1.20
C PRO A 12 20.75 29.80 0.74
N ASN A 13 19.81 29.83 -0.22
CA ASN A 13 19.28 28.80 -1.14
C ASN A 13 20.07 27.49 -1.35
N GLU A 14 19.34 26.39 -1.48
CA GLU A 14 19.65 25.34 -2.47
C GLU A 14 18.36 24.82 -3.13
N ILE A 15 18.39 24.69 -4.45
CA ILE A 15 17.27 24.25 -5.30
C ILE A 15 17.43 22.73 -5.44
N ALA A 16 16.53 21.93 -4.89
CA ALA A 16 16.51 20.49 -5.15
C ALA A 16 15.54 20.20 -6.31
N GLU A 17 16.07 20.10 -7.53
CA GLU A 17 15.45 19.25 -8.56
C GLU A 17 15.83 17.80 -8.25
N GLU A 18 14.90 17.01 -7.72
CA GLU A 18 15.00 15.55 -7.78
C GLU A 18 13.89 15.01 -8.69
N GLY A 19 14.30 14.48 -9.84
CA GLY A 19 13.48 13.65 -10.72
C GLY A 19 13.10 12.31 -10.07
N PRO A 20 12.32 11.46 -10.76
CA PRO A 20 11.47 10.46 -10.12
C PRO A 20 12.26 9.27 -9.56
N THR A 21 12.14 9.00 -8.26
CA THR A 21 12.63 7.77 -7.64
C THR A 21 11.53 6.70 -7.60
N ASP A 22 11.63 5.86 -8.62
CA ASP A 22 11.42 4.41 -8.67
C ASP A 22 10.86 3.70 -7.42
N THR A 23 9.86 2.87 -7.70
CA THR A 23 9.16 1.95 -6.79
C THR A 23 10.04 0.78 -6.35
N SER A 24 10.05 0.42 -5.06
CA SER A 24 10.19 -0.97 -4.51
C SER A 24 10.19 -0.88 -2.96
N VAL A 25 9.09 -1.17 -2.24
CA VAL A 25 8.61 -2.46 -1.69
C VAL A 25 9.61 -3.19 -0.77
N GLU A 26 9.35 -3.15 0.55
CA GLU A 26 9.64 -4.19 1.56
C GLU A 26 8.57 -4.01 2.68
N GLU A 27 7.52 -4.83 2.74
CA GLU A 27 7.41 -6.14 3.41
C GLU A 27 6.94 -6.04 4.87
N GLU A 28 5.98 -6.91 5.18
CA GLU A 28 5.52 -7.34 6.52
C GLU A 28 4.67 -6.37 7.37
N THR A 29 3.35 -6.49 7.22
CA THR A 29 2.59 -7.08 8.33
C THR A 29 1.64 -8.11 7.73
N SER A 30 1.68 -9.33 8.30
CA SER A 30 0.67 -10.35 8.08
C SER A 30 -0.70 -9.69 8.07
N SER A 31 -1.34 -9.64 6.91
CA SER A 31 -2.73 -9.27 6.83
C SER A 31 -3.47 -10.39 7.56
N ALA A 32 -3.75 -10.19 8.84
CA ALA A 32 -4.95 -10.73 9.44
C ALA A 32 -6.09 -10.10 8.64
N VAL A 33 -6.35 -10.65 7.45
CA VAL A 33 -7.50 -10.30 6.65
C VAL A 33 -8.66 -10.80 7.50
N ASP A 34 -9.26 -9.85 8.21
CA ASP A 34 -10.54 -10.01 8.86
C ASP A 34 -11.41 -10.83 7.89
N PRO A 35 -11.98 -11.97 8.30
CA PRO A 35 -12.70 -12.83 7.38
C PRO A 35 -13.72 -11.93 6.70
N VAL A 36 -13.51 -11.68 5.40
CA VAL A 36 -14.46 -10.86 4.65
C VAL A 36 -15.74 -11.64 4.76
N ASP A 37 -16.68 -11.11 5.56
CA ASP A 37 -18.01 -11.66 5.68
C ASP A 37 -18.64 -11.48 4.30
N VAL A 38 -18.35 -12.45 3.44
CA VAL A 38 -19.11 -12.76 2.24
C VAL A 38 -20.47 -13.33 2.65
N GLY A 39 -20.80 -13.33 3.96
CA GLY A 39 -22.06 -12.87 4.52
C GLY A 39 -23.26 -13.42 3.81
N THR A 40 -23.72 -14.60 4.23
CA THR A 40 -24.99 -15.33 3.95
C THR A 40 -25.66 -15.19 2.55
N GLY A 41 -24.97 -14.63 1.58
CA GLY A 41 -25.43 -14.39 0.22
C GLY A 41 -24.91 -15.43 -0.74
N ARG A 42 -25.33 -15.31 -2.00
CA ARG A 42 -24.84 -16.18 -3.07
C ARG A 42 -23.38 -15.84 -3.34
N THR A 43 -22.51 -16.82 -3.15
CA THR A 43 -21.08 -16.69 -3.40
C THR A 43 -20.67 -17.57 -4.57
N GLU A 44 -19.79 -17.04 -5.41
CA GLU A 44 -19.05 -17.79 -6.41
C GLU A 44 -17.59 -17.91 -5.96
N ILE A 45 -17.03 -19.11 -6.08
CA ILE A 45 -15.65 -19.40 -5.75
C ILE A 45 -14.96 -19.92 -7.01
N TYR A 46 -13.83 -19.33 -7.35
CA TYR A 46 -13.00 -19.78 -8.46
C TYR A 46 -11.53 -19.78 -8.07
N GLU A 47 -10.79 -20.72 -8.64
CA GLU A 47 -9.36 -20.86 -8.43
C GLU A 47 -8.63 -20.52 -9.73
N ALA A 48 -7.53 -19.77 -9.61
CA ALA A 48 -6.68 -19.40 -10.71
C ALA A 48 -5.23 -19.67 -10.33
N THR A 49 -4.44 -20.17 -11.28
CA THR A 49 -3.00 -20.33 -11.12
C THR A 49 -2.31 -19.34 -12.05
N ARG A 50 -1.47 -18.48 -11.48
CA ARG A 50 -0.62 -17.58 -12.27
C ARG A 50 0.52 -18.37 -12.94
N PRO A 51 1.13 -17.82 -14.01
CA PRO A 51 2.26 -18.47 -14.69
C PRO A 51 3.50 -18.69 -13.81
N ASP A 52 3.64 -17.94 -12.71
CA ASP A 52 4.67 -18.10 -11.68
C ASP A 52 4.42 -19.31 -10.76
N GLY A 53 3.29 -20.00 -10.92
CA GLY A 53 2.89 -21.16 -10.12
C GLY A 53 2.06 -20.82 -8.89
N VAL A 54 1.87 -19.53 -8.58
CA VAL A 54 1.09 -19.08 -7.42
C VAL A 54 -0.40 -19.31 -7.67
N ARG A 55 -1.09 -19.90 -6.70
CA ARG A 55 -2.52 -20.18 -6.77
C ARG A 55 -3.30 -19.15 -5.99
N PHE A 56 -4.42 -18.74 -6.54
CA PHE A 56 -5.33 -17.79 -5.92
C PHE A 56 -6.71 -18.40 -5.85
N ARG A 57 -7.32 -18.30 -4.69
CA ARG A 57 -8.74 -18.54 -4.47
C ARG A 57 -9.46 -17.21 -4.42
N ILE A 58 -10.46 -17.04 -5.28
CA ILE A 58 -11.24 -15.81 -5.35
C ILE A 58 -12.67 -16.13 -4.97
N THR A 59 -13.17 -15.44 -3.96
CA THR A 59 -14.55 -15.57 -3.46
C THR A 59 -15.29 -14.28 -3.74
N ARG A 60 -16.33 -14.34 -4.57
CA ARG A 60 -17.17 -13.19 -4.94
C ARG A 60 -18.56 -13.36 -4.37
N ASN A 61 -19.04 -12.39 -3.61
CA ASN A 61 -20.44 -12.31 -3.19
C ASN A 61 -21.24 -11.60 -4.31
N LEU A 62 -22.19 -12.31 -4.91
CA LEU A 62 -22.98 -11.84 -6.05
C LEU A 62 -24.01 -10.78 -5.67
N ASP A 63 -24.43 -10.76 -4.42
CA ASP A 63 -25.48 -9.87 -3.94
C ASP A 63 -24.92 -8.48 -3.58
N THR A 64 -23.68 -8.44 -3.08
CA THR A 64 -22.98 -7.20 -2.70
C THR A 64 -21.94 -6.74 -3.73
N GLY A 65 -21.55 -7.63 -4.65
CA GLY A 65 -20.44 -7.40 -5.57
C GLY A 65 -19.05 -7.41 -4.91
N ARG A 66 -18.96 -7.68 -3.61
CA ARG A 66 -17.68 -7.75 -2.89
C ARG A 66 -16.89 -8.98 -3.31
N GLN A 67 -15.57 -8.84 -3.41
CA GLN A 67 -14.67 -9.93 -3.75
C GLN A 67 -13.51 -9.99 -2.75
N HIS A 68 -13.10 -11.21 -2.42
CA HIS A 68 -11.94 -11.51 -1.60
C HIS A 68 -11.01 -12.45 -2.38
N ILE A 69 -9.71 -12.17 -2.34
CA ILE A 69 -8.68 -12.93 -3.05
C ILE A 69 -7.68 -13.41 -2.01
N GLU A 70 -7.47 -14.71 -1.96
CA GLU A 70 -6.53 -15.38 -1.05
C GLU A 70 -5.52 -16.17 -1.88
N GLU A 71 -4.24 -16.13 -1.50
CA GLU A 71 -3.19 -16.97 -2.07
C GLU A 71 -3.18 -18.34 -1.36
N VAL A 72 -3.06 -19.45 -2.11
CA VAL A 72 -3.19 -20.84 -1.59
C VAL A 72 -2.03 -21.75 -1.96
#